data_AF-A0A7Y0SE26-F1
#
_entry.id   AF-A0A7Y0SE26-F1
#
_cell.length_a   1.000
_cell.length_b   1.000
_cell.length_c   1.000
_cell.angle_alpha   90.00
_cell.angle_beta   90.00
_cell.angle_gamma   90.00
#
_symmetry.space_group_name_H-M   'P 1'
#
loop_
_entity.id
_entity.type
_entity.pdbx_description
1 polymer ?
#
loop_
_entity_poly.entity_id
_entity_poly.type
_entity_poly.pdbx_seq_one_letter_code
_entity_poly.pdbx_strand_id
1 'polypeptide(L)'
;MKKLILLPLLSASASASEADHFYVGGNLLVGHNTELDAGIATIDENNDLGGGVYAGYNFAVHPNVDFGVELEYQHFGEAEFFENASVKGNAFYINARPKFIDKGNNLYSALILGVGSLKGETNVLGVSESESKFSYQAGLEVGYMINNI
;
A
#
# COMPACT_ATOMS: atom_id res chain seq x y z
N MET A 1 -5.41 -23.72 -0.15
CA MET A 1 -5.33 -22.99 1.14
C MET A 1 -5.00 -21.53 0.81
N LYS A 2 -5.88 -20.57 1.13
CA LYS A 2 -5.66 -19.16 0.79
C LYS A 2 -4.57 -18.60 1.73
N LYS A 3 -3.39 -18.31 1.19
CA LYS A 3 -2.31 -17.65 1.93
C LYS A 3 -2.61 -16.16 1.95
N LEU A 4 -2.73 -15.59 3.15
CA LEU A 4 -2.94 -14.16 3.38
C LEU A 4 -1.57 -13.49 3.30
N ILE A 5 -1.33 -12.65 2.28
CA ILE A 5 -0.10 -11.88 2.16
C ILE A 5 -0.29 -10.57 2.92
N LEU A 6 0.51 -10.37 3.97
CA LEU A 6 0.59 -9.12 4.74
C LEU A 6 1.82 -8.36 4.23
N LEU A 7 1.62 -7.29 3.47
CA LEU A 7 2.70 -6.36 3.16
C LEU A 7 2.82 -5.32 4.29
N PRO A 8 3.99 -5.17 4.92
CA PRO A 8 4.25 -4.03 5.79
C PRO A 8 4.42 -2.77 4.94
N LEU A 9 3.60 -1.76 5.22
CA LEU A 9 3.69 -0.44 4.59
C LEU A 9 4.61 0.44 5.45
N LEU A 10 5.70 0.93 4.87
CA LEU A 10 6.52 1.98 5.48
C LEU A 10 6.08 3.31 4.86
N SER A 11 5.21 4.04 5.56
CA SER A 11 4.66 5.32 5.12
C SER A 11 5.35 6.48 5.85
N ALA A 12 5.65 7.54 5.10
CA ALA A 12 6.07 8.83 5.65
C ALA A 12 5.01 9.87 5.30
N SER A 13 4.23 10.30 6.31
CA SER A 13 3.26 11.39 6.16
C SER A 13 3.82 12.68 6.74
N ALA A 14 3.78 13.77 5.97
CA ALA A 14 3.97 15.13 6.49
C ALA A 14 2.60 15.70 6.88
N SER A 15 2.41 16.05 8.16
CA SER A 15 1.21 16.72 8.67
C SER A 15 1.55 18.10 9.23
N ALA A 16 0.60 19.02 9.12
CA ALA A 16 0.59 20.33 9.78
C ALA A 16 -0.72 20.48 10.57
N SER A 17 -0.62 20.94 11.82
CA SER A 17 -1.69 21.37 12.75
C SER A 17 -2.55 20.34 13.51
N GLU A 18 -2.92 20.73 14.76
CA GLU A 18 -3.93 20.11 15.64
C GLU A 18 -5.39 20.27 15.14
N ALA A 19 -5.59 20.87 13.96
CA ALA A 19 -6.89 21.01 13.30
C ALA A 19 -7.02 20.02 12.13
N ASP A 20 -8.24 19.88 11.63
CA ASP A 20 -8.50 19.11 10.41
C ASP A 20 -7.57 19.55 9.28
N HIS A 21 -6.93 18.59 8.60
CA HIS A 21 -5.87 18.90 7.63
C HIS A 21 -5.81 17.92 6.47
N PHE A 22 -5.38 18.44 5.32
CA PHE A 22 -4.95 17.63 4.19
C PHE A 22 -3.54 17.10 4.41
N TYR A 23 -3.30 15.89 3.91
CA TYR A 23 -1.97 15.30 3.88
C TYR A 23 -1.77 14.50 2.61
N VAL A 24 -0.50 14.32 2.27
CA VAL A 24 -0.04 13.45 1.20
C VAL A 24 1.12 12.61 1.73
N GLY A 25 1.31 11.45 1.13
CA GLY A 25 2.43 10.59 1.48
C GLY A 25 2.71 9.57 0.39
N GLY A 26 3.75 8.79 0.63
CA GLY A 26 4.13 7.67 -0.20
C GLY A 26 4.51 6.47 0.66
N ASN A 27 4.40 5.30 0.07
CA ASN A 27 4.83 4.05 0.67
C ASN A 27 5.70 3.26 -0.31
N LEU A 28 6.59 2.45 0.25
CA LEU A 28 7.31 1.42 -0.48
C LEU A 28 6.66 0.09 -0.17
N LEU A 29 6.37 -0.67 -1.22
CA LEU A 29 5.78 -2.00 -1.15
C LEU A 29 6.91 -3.00 -1.34
N VAL A 30 7.37 -3.58 -0.23
CA VAL A 30 8.40 -4.62 -0.27
C VAL A 30 7.71 -5.98 -0.33
N GLY A 31 7.69 -6.57 -1.51
CA GLY A 31 7.33 -7.97 -1.70
C GLY A 31 8.49 -8.87 -1.26
N HIS A 32 8.19 -9.98 -0.58
CA HIS A 32 9.18 -11.00 -0.28
C HIS A 32 9.28 -11.96 -1.47
N ASN A 33 10.47 -12.14 -2.05
CA ASN A 33 10.73 -13.15 -3.08
C ASN A 33 10.15 -14.49 -2.60
N THR A 34 9.17 -15.00 -3.32
CA THR A 34 8.56 -16.29 -2.98
C THR A 34 9.10 -17.27 -4.00
N GLU A 35 10.15 -18.01 -3.64
CA GLU A 35 10.59 -19.16 -4.43
C GLU A 35 9.41 -20.14 -4.57
N LEU A 36 8.70 -20.04 -5.70
CA LEU A 36 7.56 -20.87 -6.00
C LEU A 36 8.10 -22.08 -6.74
N ASP A 37 8.48 -23.09 -5.97
CA ASP A 37 9.07 -24.34 -6.46
C ASP A 37 8.00 -25.14 -7.22
N ALA A 38 7.81 -24.79 -8.49
CA ALA A 38 6.78 -25.33 -9.37
C ALA A 38 7.32 -26.48 -10.23
N GLY A 39 8.16 -27.36 -9.69
CA GLY A 39 8.46 -28.72 -10.19
C GLY A 39 9.03 -28.91 -11.61
N ILE A 40 9.07 -27.88 -12.46
CA ILE A 40 9.51 -27.93 -13.86
C ILE A 40 10.32 -26.70 -14.31
N ALA A 41 10.44 -25.66 -13.48
CA ALA A 41 11.28 -24.50 -13.76
C ALA A 41 11.70 -23.80 -12.46
N THR A 42 12.97 -23.45 -12.35
CA THR A 42 13.47 -22.50 -11.36
C THR A 42 13.07 -21.11 -11.84
N ILE A 43 12.08 -20.49 -11.21
CA ILE A 43 11.64 -19.13 -11.53
C ILE A 43 12.55 -18.20 -10.74
N ASP A 44 13.47 -17.53 -11.43
CA ASP A 44 14.34 -16.50 -10.84
C ASP A 44 13.53 -15.20 -10.74
N GLU A 45 12.72 -15.08 -9.68
CA GLU A 45 11.86 -13.90 -9.44
C GLU A 45 12.72 -12.70 -9.03
N ASN A 46 13.16 -11.91 -10.00
CA ASN A 46 13.59 -10.54 -9.75
C ASN A 46 12.33 -9.68 -9.60
N ASN A 47 11.85 -9.52 -8.37
CA ASN A 47 10.63 -8.76 -8.10
C ASN A 47 10.99 -7.28 -7.97
N ASP A 48 10.53 -6.44 -8.91
CA ASP A 48 10.73 -5.01 -8.83
C ASP A 48 10.03 -4.43 -7.59
N LEU A 49 10.72 -3.50 -6.92
CA LEU A 49 10.23 -2.86 -5.69
C LEU A 49 8.97 -2.04 -6.02
N GLY A 50 7.84 -2.41 -5.43
CA GLY A 50 6.59 -1.67 -5.60
C GLY A 50 6.59 -0.37 -4.79
N GLY A 51 5.70 0.55 -5.13
CA GLY A 51 5.48 1.76 -4.36
C GLY A 51 4.09 2.33 -4.58
N GLY A 52 3.68 3.22 -3.68
CA GLY A 52 2.39 3.86 -3.72
C GLY A 52 2.44 5.29 -3.26
N VAL A 53 1.42 6.05 -3.65
CA VAL A 53 1.19 7.42 -3.22
C VAL A 53 -0.25 7.55 -2.74
N TYR A 54 -0.45 8.39 -1.74
CA TYR A 54 -1.76 8.63 -1.18
C TYR A 54 -1.95 10.10 -0.81
N ALA A 55 -3.21 10.52 -0.84
CA ALA A 55 -3.65 11.83 -0.41
C ALA A 55 -4.91 11.65 0.43
N GLY A 56 -5.01 12.39 1.53
CA GLY A 56 -6.14 12.27 2.43
C GLY A 56 -6.46 13.54 3.19
N TYR A 57 -7.54 13.46 3.94
CA TYR A 57 -7.99 14.48 4.88
C TYR A 57 -8.20 13.84 6.24
N ASN A 58 -7.64 14.44 7.29
CA ASN A 58 -7.81 14.01 8.67
C ASN A 58 -8.80 14.94 9.39
N PHE A 59 -9.69 14.32 10.16
CA PHE A 59 -10.60 14.99 11.08
C PHE A 59 -10.10 14.77 12.52
N ALA A 60 -9.88 15.84 13.27
CA ALA A 60 -9.49 15.76 14.67
C ALA A 60 -10.71 15.41 15.53
N VAL A 61 -10.94 14.11 15.76
CA VAL A 61 -12.15 13.63 16.46
C VAL A 61 -11.99 13.60 17.97
N HIS A 62 -10.77 13.41 18.47
CA HIS A 62 -10.42 13.42 19.88
C HIS A 62 -8.98 13.93 20.05
N PRO A 63 -8.57 14.50 21.20
CA PRO A 63 -7.19 14.95 21.42
C PRO A 63 -6.07 13.94 21.08
N ASN A 64 -6.34 12.64 21.02
CA ASN A 64 -5.35 11.60 20.72
C ASN A 64 -5.76 10.72 19.54
N VAL A 65 -6.84 11.08 18.83
CA VAL A 65 -7.37 10.28 17.73
C VAL A 65 -7.79 11.20 16.60
N ASP A 66 -7.19 10.97 15.44
CA ASP A 66 -7.65 11.54 14.18
C ASP A 66 -8.34 10.44 13.36
N PHE A 67 -9.36 10.82 12.60
CA PHE A 67 -9.97 9.94 11.61
C PHE A 67 -9.65 10.45 10.20
N GLY A 68 -8.94 9.64 9.42
CA GLY A 68 -8.56 9.96 8.06
C GLY A 68 -9.45 9.29 7.01
N VAL A 69 -9.64 9.96 5.89
CA VAL A 69 -10.09 9.35 4.63
C VAL A 69 -9.01 9.58 3.58
N GLU A 70 -8.58 8.53 2.89
CA GLU A 70 -7.50 8.59 1.90
C GLU A 70 -7.92 8.01 0.56
N LEU A 71 -7.36 8.60 -0.50
CA LEU A 71 -7.25 8.00 -1.81
C LEU A 71 -5.81 7.54 -1.99
N GLU A 72 -5.64 6.30 -2.43
CA GLU A 72 -4.34 5.68 -2.59
C GLU A 72 -4.22 5.02 -3.97
N TYR A 73 -3.06 5.20 -4.59
CA TYR A 73 -2.64 4.46 -5.77
C TYR A 73 -1.39 3.65 -5.44
N GLN A 74 -1.41 2.36 -5.75
CA GLN A 74 -0.30 1.43 -5.54
C GLN A 74 0.13 0.82 -6.88
N HIS A 75 1.43 0.75 -7.08
CA HIS A 75 2.08 -0.01 -8.14
C HIS A 75 2.89 -1.13 -7.50
N PHE A 76 2.55 -2.39 -7.78
CA PHE A 76 3.14 -3.55 -7.12
C PHE A 76 4.43 -4.06 -7.76
N GLY A 77 4.92 -3.40 -8.82
CA GLY A 77 6.07 -3.85 -9.60
C GLY A 77 5.68 -4.79 -10.76
N GLU A 78 6.70 -5.20 -11.50
CA GLU A 78 6.61 -6.20 -12.57
C GLU A 78 7.34 -7.46 -12.15
N ALA A 79 6.68 -8.61 -12.32
CA ALA A 79 7.30 -9.91 -12.16
C ALA A 79 7.47 -10.55 -13.55
N GLU A 80 8.72 -10.82 -13.93
CA GLU A 80 9.07 -11.55 -15.15
C GLU A 80 9.27 -13.04 -14.85
N PHE A 81 8.66 -13.92 -15.63
CA PHE A 81 8.74 -15.37 -15.43
C PHE A 81 9.67 -16.07 -16.44
N PHE A 82 9.59 -15.67 -17.73
CA PHE A 82 10.42 -16.17 -18.84
C PHE A 82 10.32 -15.19 -20.03
N GLU A 83 11.13 -15.36 -21.08
CA GLU A 83 11.12 -14.48 -22.27
C GLU A 83 9.68 -14.26 -22.79
N ASN A 84 9.23 -13.00 -22.77
CA ASN A 84 7.89 -12.54 -23.15
C ASN A 84 6.72 -12.95 -22.22
N ALA A 85 6.99 -13.25 -20.95
CA ALA A 85 5.94 -13.44 -19.94
C ALA A 85 6.15 -12.55 -18.71
N SER A 86 5.26 -11.56 -18.52
CA SER A 86 5.32 -10.67 -17.36
C SER A 86 3.94 -10.36 -16.78
N VAL A 87 3.92 -10.06 -15.48
CA VAL A 87 2.72 -9.66 -14.74
C VAL A 87 2.98 -8.34 -14.04
N LYS A 88 2.09 -7.37 -14.25
CA LYS A 88 2.10 -6.07 -13.57
C LYS A 88 0.84 -5.90 -12.73
N GLY A 89 1.01 -5.39 -11.52
CA GLY A 89 -0.10 -5.09 -10.61
C GLY A 89 -0.22 -3.60 -10.34
N ASN A 90 -1.43 -3.05 -10.45
CA ASN A 90 -1.77 -1.70 -9.99
C ASN A 90 -3.05 -1.73 -9.16
N ALA A 91 -3.17 -0.89 -8.14
CA ALA A 91 -4.42 -0.74 -7.41
C ALA A 91 -4.77 0.71 -7.10
N PHE A 92 -6.07 0.94 -6.96
CA PHE A 92 -6.64 2.17 -6.43
C PHE A 92 -7.53 1.83 -5.24
N TYR A 93 -7.32 2.51 -4.12
CA TYR A 93 -8.08 2.31 -2.89
C TYR A 93 -8.65 3.62 -2.36
N ILE A 94 -9.83 3.50 -1.72
CA ILE A 94 -10.35 4.49 -0.77
C ILE A 94 -10.20 3.86 0.62
N ASN A 95 -9.50 4.55 1.51
CA ASN A 95 -9.21 4.06 2.86
C ASN A 95 -9.89 4.90 3.93
N ALA A 96 -10.34 4.23 4.98
CA ALA A 96 -10.53 4.82 6.30
C ALA A 96 -9.27 4.58 7.14
N ARG A 97 -8.78 5.63 7.79
CA ARG A 97 -7.51 5.61 8.52
C ARG A 97 -7.62 6.27 9.90
N PRO A 98 -8.12 5.56 10.94
CA PRO A 98 -8.01 6.05 12.31
C PRO A 98 -6.53 6.05 12.76
N LYS A 99 -6.06 7.21 13.25
CA LYS A 99 -4.69 7.46 13.71
C LYS A 99 -4.70 7.77 15.21
N PHE A 100 -3.94 7.02 15.98
CA PHE A 100 -3.78 7.16 17.43
C PHE A 100 -2.45 7.86 17.74
N ILE A 101 -2.51 9.00 18.42
CA ILE A 101 -1.37 9.90 18.62
C ILE A 101 -0.95 9.90 20.08
N ASP A 102 0.32 9.58 20.33
CA ASP A 102 0.98 9.79 21.61
C ASP A 102 1.65 11.17 21.62
N LYS A 103 0.99 12.14 22.28
CA LYS A 103 1.47 13.51 22.36
C LYS A 103 2.78 13.65 23.16
N GLY A 104 3.15 12.67 23.98
CA GLY A 104 4.34 12.74 24.82
C GLY A 104 5.66 12.55 24.05
N ASN A 105 5.61 11.87 22.91
CA ASN A 105 6.80 11.45 22.17
C ASN A 105 6.67 11.60 20.64
N ASN A 106 5.60 12.24 20.14
CA ASN A 106 5.30 12.43 18.71
C ASN A 106 5.15 11.12 17.92
N LEU A 107 5.00 9.98 18.59
CA LEU A 107 4.70 8.71 17.93
C LEU A 107 3.22 8.63 17.60
N TYR A 108 2.91 7.90 16.55
CA TYR A 108 1.54 7.52 16.26
C TYR A 108 1.49 6.10 15.72
N SER A 109 0.31 5.51 15.82
CA SER A 109 -0.07 4.32 15.06
C SER A 109 -1.34 4.60 14.28
N ALA A 110 -1.54 3.93 13.16
CA ALA A 110 -2.79 4.02 12.41
C ALA A 110 -3.22 2.64 11.92
N LEU A 111 -4.54 2.44 11.80
CA LEU A 111 -5.10 1.33 11.05
C LEU A 111 -5.51 1.85 9.69
N ILE A 112 -5.30 1.06 8.64
CA ILE A 112 -5.73 1.36 7.28
C ILE A 112 -6.75 0.30 6.90
N LEU A 113 -7.96 0.69 6.54
CA LEU A 113 -9.00 -0.20 6.06
C LEU A 113 -9.55 0.35 4.75
N GLY A 114 -9.37 -0.37 3.67
CA GLY A 114 -9.66 0.12 2.33
C GLY A 114 -10.46 -0.83 1.47
N VAL A 115 -11.18 -0.25 0.51
CA VAL A 115 -11.81 -0.97 -0.59
C VAL A 115 -11.45 -0.29 -1.90
N GLY A 116 -11.37 -1.06 -2.97
CA GLY A 116 -10.79 -0.56 -4.19
C GLY A 116 -10.84 -1.55 -5.35
N SER A 117 -10.01 -1.25 -6.35
CA SER A 117 -9.84 -2.08 -7.52
C SER A 117 -8.37 -2.43 -7.69
N LEU A 118 -8.11 -3.71 -7.93
CA LEU A 118 -6.82 -4.24 -8.35
C LEU A 118 -6.91 -4.53 -9.85
N LYS A 119 -6.01 -3.93 -10.63
CA LYS A 119 -5.82 -4.19 -12.05
C LYS A 119 -4.54 -5.01 -12.23
N GLY A 120 -4.71 -6.21 -12.76
CA GLY A 120 -3.60 -7.06 -13.21
C GLY A 120 -3.47 -6.96 -14.73
N GLU A 121 -2.26 -6.75 -15.20
CA GLU A 121 -1.92 -6.84 -16.62
C GLU A 121 -0.97 -8.02 -16.79
N THR A 122 -1.34 -8.97 -17.65
CA THR A 122 -0.53 -10.14 -17.98
C THR A 122 -0.14 -10.07 -19.44
N ASN A 123 1.15 -10.15 -19.71
CA ASN A 123 1.68 -10.27 -21.06
C ASN A 123 2.19 -11.70 -21.25
N VAL A 124 1.70 -12.41 -22.27
CA VAL A 124 2.20 -13.74 -22.65
C VAL A 124 2.44 -13.75 -24.15
N LEU A 125 3.69 -13.96 -24.56
CA LEU A 125 4.10 -14.07 -25.97
C LEU A 125 3.66 -12.85 -26.82
N GLY A 126 3.65 -11.65 -26.22
CA GLY A 126 3.26 -10.41 -26.88
C GLY A 126 1.75 -10.14 -26.91
N VAL A 127 0.93 -11.00 -26.31
CA VAL A 127 -0.50 -10.76 -26.10
C VAL A 127 -0.71 -10.21 -24.69
N SER A 128 -1.27 -9.01 -24.60
CA SER A 128 -1.59 -8.36 -23.33
C SER A 128 -3.07 -8.52 -22.99
N GLU A 129 -3.36 -9.10 -21.84
CA GLU A 129 -4.69 -9.12 -21.25
C GLU A 129 -4.69 -8.33 -19.94
N SER A 130 -5.74 -7.53 -19.73
CA SER A 130 -5.94 -6.76 -18.51
C SER A 130 -7.22 -7.18 -17.83
N GLU A 131 -7.15 -7.50 -16.54
CA GLU A 131 -8.31 -7.82 -15.73
C GLU A 131 -8.36 -6.89 -14.52
N SER A 132 -9.56 -6.41 -14.18
CA SER A 132 -9.81 -5.58 -13.00
C SER A 132 -10.74 -6.32 -12.06
N LYS A 133 -10.38 -6.36 -10.76
CA LYS A 133 -11.14 -7.03 -9.71
C LYS A 133 -11.36 -6.09 -8.54
N PHE A 134 -12.53 -6.21 -7.92
CA PHE A 134 -12.79 -5.59 -6.62
C PHE A 134 -11.83 -6.17 -5.58
N SER A 135 -11.29 -5.30 -4.72
CA SER A 135 -10.28 -5.63 -3.72
C SER A 135 -10.54 -4.90 -2.41
N TYR A 136 -10.05 -5.46 -1.31
CA TYR A 136 -10.03 -4.82 0.00
C TYR A 136 -8.61 -4.88 0.57
N GLN A 137 -8.27 -3.93 1.45
CA GLN A 137 -6.99 -3.91 2.14
C GLN A 137 -7.15 -3.62 3.63
N ALA A 138 -6.24 -4.16 4.42
CA ALA A 138 -6.11 -3.88 5.84
C ALA A 138 -4.63 -3.75 6.18
N GLY A 139 -4.25 -2.68 6.88
CA GLY A 139 -2.86 -2.38 7.21
C GLY A 139 -2.72 -1.75 8.59
N LEU A 140 -1.50 -1.82 9.13
CA LEU A 140 -1.09 -1.12 10.33
C LEU A 140 0.12 -0.26 9.99
N GLU A 141 0.07 0.98 10.45
CA GLU A 141 1.14 1.97 10.29
C GLU A 141 1.63 2.39 11.67
N VAL A 142 2.94 2.59 11.79
CA VAL A 142 3.56 3.28 12.93
C VAL A 142 4.49 4.34 12.39
N GLY A 143 4.49 5.52 13.02
CA GLY A 143 5.29 6.62 12.53
C GLY A 143 5.62 7.63 13.61
N TYR A 144 6.48 8.58 13.23
CA TYR A 144 6.91 9.68 14.07
C TYR A 144 6.59 11.00 13.38
N MET A 145 5.97 11.93 14.10
CA MET A 145 5.63 13.25 13.59
C MET A 145 6.79 14.22 13.84
N ILE A 146 7.40 14.70 12.77
CA ILE A 146 8.57 15.58 12.87
C ILE A 146 8.17 17.01 13.27
N ASN A 147 6.99 17.48 12.85
CA ASN A 147 6.48 18.81 13.20
C ASN A 147 5.02 18.70 13.68
N ASN A 148 4.74 19.26 14.87
CA ASN A 148 3.41 19.40 15.45
C ASN A 148 3.03 20.89 15.55
N ILE A 149 3.27 21.64 14.46
CA ILE A 149 3.00 23.09 14.42
C ILE A 149 1.53 23.31 14.05
#